data_AF-A8BQY1-F1
#
_entry.id   AF-A8BQY1-F1
#
_cell.length_a   1.000
_cell.length_b   1.000
_cell.length_c   1.000
_cell.angle_alpha   90.00
_cell.angle_beta   90.00
_cell.angle_gamma   90.00
#
_symmetry.space_group_name_H-M   'P 1'
#
loop_
_entity.id
_entity.type
_entity.pdbx_description
1 polymer ?
#
loop_
_entity_poly.entity_id
_entity_poly.type
_entity_poly.pdbx_seq_one_letter_code
_entity_poly.pdbx_strand_id
1 'polypeptide(L)' 'EDALLTCQLLPKKTAMHMKVTWYRSEPSTPVFASWDGADATEMQMEEYRGRVEFIKDGIHEGNVALKINNIRPS' A
#
# COMPACT_ATOMS: atom_id res chain seq x y z
N GLU A 1 -9.33 -5.66 -14.55
CA GLU A 1 -8.14 -4.78 -14.69
C GLU A 1 -7.56 -4.55 -13.31
N ASP A 2 -6.24 -4.37 -13.23
CA ASP A 2 -5.51 -4.16 -11.97
C ASP A 2 -4.81 -2.79 -12.02
N ALA A 3 -4.66 -2.14 -10.87
CA ALA A 3 -3.94 -0.86 -10.75
C ALA A 3 -2.69 -1.03 -9.89
N LEU A 4 -1.64 -0.29 -10.23
CA LEU A 4 -0.40 -0.24 -9.47
C LEU A 4 -0.14 1.21 -9.01
N LEU A 5 -0.11 1.42 -7.70
CA LEU A 5 0.14 2.71 -7.07
C LEU A 5 1.55 2.69 -6.46
N THR A 6 2.48 3.46 -7.02
CA THR A 6 3.88 3.48 -6.59
C THR A 6 4.20 4.73 -5.76
N CYS A 7 5.03 4.56 -4.73
CA CYS A 7 5.56 5.64 -3.90
C CYS A 7 7.08 5.44 -3.71
N GLN A 8 7.85 6.53 -3.86
CA GLN A 8 9.29 6.53 -3.68
C GLN A 8 9.68 7.57 -2.61
N LEU A 9 10.41 7.12 -1.60
CA LEU A 9 11.03 8.03 -0.63
C LEU A 9 12.20 8.79 -1.26
N LEU A 10 12.27 10.09 -1.00
CA LEU A 10 13.37 10.95 -1.38
C LEU A 10 13.89 11.70 -0.12
N PRO A 11 15.21 11.71 0.13
CA PRO A 11 16.24 10.92 -0.55
C PRO A 11 16.02 9.41 -0.36
N LYS A 12 16.59 8.58 -1.25
CA LYS A 12 16.49 7.12 -1.18
C LYS A 12 16.99 6.60 0.17
N LYS A 13 16.14 5.88 0.89
CA LYS A 13 16.44 5.24 2.17
C LYS A 13 15.44 4.12 2.44
N THR A 14 15.80 3.19 3.31
CA THR A 14 14.92 2.07 3.67
C THR A 14 13.58 2.55 4.23
N ALA A 15 12.50 1.99 3.68
CA ALA A 15 11.13 2.12 4.21
C ALA A 15 10.74 0.94 5.10
N MET A 16 11.64 -0.04 5.31
CA MET A 16 11.34 -1.29 6.01
C MET A 16 10.79 -1.03 7.42
N HIS A 17 11.40 -0.12 8.18
CA HIS A 17 11.00 0.21 9.55
C HIS A 17 9.99 1.37 9.62
N MET A 18 9.29 1.66 8.53
CA MET A 18 8.30 2.74 8.47
C MET A 18 6.89 2.18 8.39
N LYS A 19 5.94 2.91 8.99
CA LYS A 19 4.52 2.70 8.69
C LYS A 19 4.22 3.30 7.31
N VAL A 20 3.75 2.47 6.39
CA VAL A 20 3.28 2.91 5.06
C VAL A 20 1.78 2.75 5.01
N THR A 21 1.06 3.76 4.54
CA THR A 21 -0.42 3.72 4.49
C THR A 21 -0.92 4.40 3.23
N TRP A 22 -1.81 3.71 2.51
CA TRP A 22 -2.56 4.28 1.39
C TRP A 22 -3.96 4.67 1.88
N TYR A 23 -4.38 5.87 1.50
CA TYR A 23 -5.70 6.41 1.79
C TYR A 23 -6.44 6.65 0.49
N ARG A 24 -7.76 6.42 0.50
CA ARG A 24 -8.65 6.96 -0.52
C ARG A 24 -8.84 8.45 -0.26
N SER A 25 -8.80 9.26 -1.32
CA SER A 25 -9.08 10.70 -1.25
C SER A 25 -10.57 10.90 -0.94
N GLU A 26 -10.90 10.89 0.35
CA GLU A 26 -12.24 11.02 0.93
C GLU A 26 -13.25 9.92 0.53
N PRO A 27 -13.82 9.18 1.50
CA PRO A 27 -13.54 9.24 2.94
C PRO A 27 -12.11 8.79 3.29
N SER A 28 -11.51 9.41 4.32
CA SER A 28 -10.13 9.22 4.83
C SER A 28 -9.88 7.85 5.47
N THR A 29 -10.41 6.79 4.88
CA THR A 29 -10.29 5.43 5.37
C THR A 29 -9.07 4.77 4.72
N PRO A 30 -8.21 4.08 5.50
CA PRO A 30 -7.05 3.41 4.94
C PRO A 30 -7.49 2.27 4.02
N VAL A 31 -6.94 2.26 2.80
CA VAL A 31 -7.06 1.15 1.85
C VAL A 31 -6.16 0.00 2.31
N PHE A 32 -4.95 0.34 2.76
CA PHE A 32 -3.93 -0.60 3.19
C PHE A 32 -2.96 0.07 4.16
N ALA A 33 -2.48 -0.69 5.14
CA ALA A 33 -1.39 -0.28 6.01
C ALA A 33 -0.35 -1.42 6.12
N SER A 34 0.92 -1.05 6.11
CA SER A 34 2.06 -1.94 6.42
C SER A 34 2.82 -1.36 7.60
N TRP A 35 3.26 -2.24 8.51
CA TRP A 35 4.12 -1.90 9.64
C TRP A 35 5.36 -2.78 9.61
N ASP A 36 6.53 -2.17 9.73
CA ASP A 36 7.82 -2.88 9.77
C ASP A 36 8.04 -3.85 8.57
N GLY A 37 7.52 -3.48 7.39
CA GLY A 37 7.59 -4.30 6.18
C GLY A 37 6.68 -5.53 6.16
N ALA A 38 5.79 -5.66 7.16
CA ALA A 38 4.75 -6.66 7.25
C ALA A 38 3.36 -6.05 6.98
N ASP A 39 2.53 -6.81 6.26
CA ASP A 39 1.18 -6.39 5.89
C ASP A 39 0.28 -6.39 7.13
N ALA A 40 -0.34 -5.25 7.44
CA ALA A 40 -1.39 -5.19 8.45
C ALA A 40 -2.74 -5.42 7.76
N THR A 41 -3.05 -6.68 7.46
CA THR A 41 -4.32 -7.11 6.83
C THR A 41 -5.56 -6.78 7.66
N GLU A 42 -5.41 -6.49 8.95
CA GLU A 42 -6.51 -6.17 9.85
C GLU A 42 -7.10 -4.76 9.64
N MET A 43 -6.37 -3.84 9.00
CA MET A 43 -6.81 -2.44 8.79
C MET A 43 -7.43 -2.17 7.41
N GLN A 44 -7.72 -3.20 6.62
CA GLN A 44 -8.29 -3.05 5.28
C GLN A 44 -9.82 -2.85 5.35
N MET A 45 -10.37 -1.91 4.58
CA MET A 45 -11.81 -1.84 4.36
C MET A 45 -12.31 -3.12 3.68
N GLU A 46 -13.56 -3.52 3.95
CA GLU A 46 -14.16 -4.70 3.29
C GLU A 46 -14.08 -4.64 1.76
N GLU A 47 -14.22 -3.45 1.16
CA GLU A 47 -14.15 -3.25 -0.29
C GLU A 47 -12.79 -3.69 -0.90
N TYR A 48 -11.71 -3.54 -0.14
CA TYR A 48 -10.33 -3.80 -0.56
C TYR A 48 -9.76 -5.10 -0.01
N ARG A 49 -10.46 -5.75 0.93
CA ARG A 49 -10.03 -6.99 1.56
C ARG A 49 -9.79 -8.09 0.52
N GLY A 50 -8.61 -8.68 0.53
CA GLY A 50 -8.22 -9.74 -0.41
C GLY A 50 -8.03 -9.27 -1.86
N ARG A 51 -8.06 -7.95 -2.11
CA ARG A 51 -7.82 -7.34 -3.42
C ARG A 51 -6.54 -6.51 -3.47
N VAL A 52 -5.86 -6.33 -2.34
CA VAL A 52 -4.65 -5.52 -2.26
C VAL A 52 -3.42 -6.38 -2.00
N GLU A 53 -2.33 -6.05 -2.67
CA GLU A 53 -1.02 -6.68 -2.51
C GLU A 53 0.03 -5.60 -2.29
N PHE A 54 0.88 -5.79 -1.28
CA PHE A 54 1.99 -4.88 -0.99
C PHE A 54 3.29 -5.40 -1.61
N ILE A 55 3.84 -4.61 -2.53
CA ILE A 55 5.06 -4.94 -3.25
C ILE A 55 6.23 -4.19 -2.59
N LYS A 56 7.21 -4.97 -2.14
CA LYS A 56 8.34 -4.51 -1.31
C LYS A 56 9.72 -4.78 -1.92
N ASP A 57 9.78 -5.11 -3.21
CA ASP A 57 11.04 -5.45 -3.91
C ASP A 57 12.09 -4.34 -3.80
N GLY A 58 11.65 -3.07 -3.76
CA GLY A 58 12.51 -1.90 -3.61
C GLY A 58 12.49 -1.25 -2.22
N ILE A 59 11.98 -1.93 -1.18
CA ILE A 59 11.73 -1.32 0.13
C ILE A 59 13.02 -0.81 0.80
N HIS A 60 14.15 -1.45 0.56
CA HIS A 60 15.46 -1.01 1.07
C HIS A 60 15.95 0.30 0.42
N GLU A 61 15.49 0.62 -0.79
CA GLU A 61 15.73 1.90 -1.46
C GLU A 61 14.59 2.93 -1.23
N GLY A 62 13.55 2.53 -0.50
CA GLY A 62 12.37 3.35 -0.23
C GLY A 62 11.33 3.35 -1.34
N ASN A 63 11.39 2.39 -2.25
CA ASN A 63 10.36 2.15 -3.27
C ASN A 63 9.37 1.11 -2.77
N VAL A 64 8.09 1.47 -2.75
CA VAL A 64 6.98 0.58 -2.38
C VAL A 64 5.84 0.76 -3.36
N ALA A 65 5.08 -0.30 -3.59
CA ALA A 65 3.88 -0.22 -4.41
C ALA A 65 2.71 -0.98 -3.79
N LEU A 66 1.50 -0.46 -4.03
CA LEU A 66 0.25 -1.14 -3.73
C LEU A 66 -0.38 -1.57 -5.05
N LYS A 67 -0.57 -2.87 -5.23
CA LYS A 67 -1.36 -3.40 -6.34
C LYS A 67 -2.79 -3.61 -5.87
N ILE A 68 -3.76 -3.12 -6.64
CA ILE A 68 -5.19 -3.33 -6.43
C ILE A 68 -5.72 -4.21 -7.56
N ASN A 69 -6.09 -5.43 -7.21
CA ASN A 69 -6.67 -6.40 -8.13
C ASN A 69 -8.14 -6.11 -8.39
N ASN A 70 -8.57 -6.37 -9.62
CA ASN A 70 -9.97 -6.28 -10.05
C ASN A 70 -10.61 -4.92 -9.71
N ILE A 71 -10.04 -3.82 -10.22
CA ILE A 71 -10.54 -2.45 -10.01
C ILE A 71 -12.04 -2.39 -10.32
N ARG A 72 -12.77 -1.66 -9.48
CA ARG A 72 -14.21 -1.43 -9.65
C ARG A 72 -14.45 0.08 -9.79
N PRO A 73 -15.44 0.49 -10.61
CA PRO A 73 -15.95 1.85 -10.58
C PRO A 73 -16.44 2.19 -9.17
N SER A 74 -16.24 3.44 -8.77
CA SER A 74 -16.74 4.00 -7.50
C SER A 74 -18.26 4.17 -7.50
#